data_AF-A0A242MJE1-F1
#
_entry.id   AF-A0A242MJE1-F1
#
_cell.length_a   1.000
_cell.length_b   1.000
_cell.length_c   1.000
_cell.angle_alpha   90.00
_cell.angle_beta   90.00
_cell.angle_gamma   90.00
#
_symmetry.space_group_name_H-M   'P 1'
#
loop_
_entity.id
_entity.type
_entity.pdbx_description
1 polymer ?
#
loop_
_entity_poly.entity_id
_entity_poly.type
_entity_poly.pdbx_seq_one_letter_code
_entity_poly.pdbx_strand_id
1 'polypeptide(L)' 'MMTGHDQATVKPYGKHLLIQMKRSDTVDTVARLTEVGRNIYTSAFRSHTGRWEPLPGTGNLAETTDLVVSLLAPYLDPDI' A
#
# COMPACT_ATOMS: atom_id res chain seq x y z
N MET A 1 19.15 -10.45 -10.40
CA MET A 1 17.79 -10.63 -9.85
C MET A 1 17.46 -9.37 -9.10
N MET A 2 16.51 -8.58 -9.59
CA MET A 2 16.12 -7.31 -8.96
C MET A 2 15.07 -7.69 -7.93
N THR A 3 15.47 -7.75 -6.67
CA THR A 3 14.58 -8.06 -5.54
C THR A 3 13.39 -7.08 -5.56
N GLY A 4 12.17 -7.58 -5.34
CA GLY A 4 10.92 -6.78 -5.39
C GLY A 4 10.91 -5.54 -4.49
N HIS A 5 11.87 -5.43 -3.57
CA HIS A 5 12.09 -4.25 -2.71
C HIS A 5 12.32 -2.94 -3.48
N ASP A 6 12.89 -2.98 -4.70
CA ASP A 6 13.15 -1.77 -5.51
C ASP A 6 11.92 -1.28 -6.32
N GLN A 7 10.75 -1.93 -6.18
CA GLN A 7 9.57 -1.63 -6.99
C GLN A 7 8.46 -0.90 -6.23
N ALA A 8 8.50 -0.84 -4.90
CA ALA A 8 7.49 -0.16 -4.09
C ALA A 8 7.91 1.28 -3.76
N THR A 9 7.04 2.25 -4.04
CA THR A 9 7.25 3.67 -3.72
C THR A 9 6.04 4.23 -2.99
N VAL A 10 6.28 5.21 -2.11
CA VAL A 10 5.22 5.93 -1.39
C VAL A 10 5.10 7.33 -1.96
N LYS A 11 3.88 7.73 -2.33
CA LYS A 11 3.57 9.06 -2.87
C LYS A 11 2.48 9.76 -2.04
N PRO A 12 2.73 10.96 -1.51
CA PRO A 12 1.68 11.74 -0.86
C PRO A 12 0.65 12.23 -1.89
N TYR A 13 -0.63 12.20 -1.51
CA TYR A 13 -1.76 12.65 -2.33
C TYR A 13 -2.90 13.20 -1.45
N GLY A 14 -2.87 14.49 -1.17
CA GLY A 14 -3.81 15.11 -0.23
C GLY A 14 -3.71 14.48 1.14
N LYS A 15 -4.83 13.98 1.68
CA LYS A 15 -4.90 13.24 2.96
C LYS A 15 -4.50 11.76 2.87
N HIS A 16 -3.99 11.35 1.71
CA HIS A 16 -3.65 9.96 1.43
C HIS A 16 -2.14 9.79 1.23
N LEU A 17 -1.63 8.64 1.64
CA LEU A 17 -0.33 8.14 1.21
C LEU A 17 -0.58 6.96 0.29
N LEU A 18 -0.18 7.09 -0.97
CA LEU A 18 -0.35 6.07 -2.00
C LEU A 18 0.87 5.15 -2.00
N ILE A 19 0.64 3.84 -1.94
CA ILE A 19 1.67 2.82 -2.12
C ILE A 19 1.56 2.36 -3.56
N GLN A 20 2.63 2.58 -4.31
CA GLN A 20 2.70 2.33 -5.74
C GLN A 20 3.75 1.28 -6.05
N MET A 21 3.42 0.34 -6.92
CA MET A 21 4.30 -0.69 -7.43
C MET A 21 4.66 -0.37 -8.87
N LYS A 22 5.96 -0.31 -9.17
CA LYS A 22 6.46 -0.22 -10.54
C LYS A 22 6.49 -1.61 -11.14
N ARG A 23 5.64 -1.89 -12.13
CA ARG A 23 5.62 -3.17 -12.85
C ARG A 23 6.03 -2.93 -14.28
N SER A 24 7.20 -3.44 -14.67
CA SER A 24 7.79 -3.20 -15.99
C SER A 24 7.81 -1.69 -16.32
N ASP A 25 6.85 -1.23 -17.14
CA ASP A 25 6.71 0.15 -17.62
C ASP A 25 5.52 0.91 -17.02
N THR A 26 4.74 0.30 -16.12
CA THR A 26 3.59 0.94 -15.45
C THR A 26 3.85 1.16 -13.96
N VAL A 27 3.15 2.15 -13.40
CA VAL A 27 3.11 2.41 -11.95
C VAL A 27 1.68 2.20 -11.49
N ASP A 28 1.45 1.14 -10.73
CA ASP A 28 0.14 0.77 -10.21
C ASP A 28 0.03 1.15 -8.74
N THR A 29 -1.00 1.91 -8.39
CA THR A 29 -1.33 2.11 -6.98
C THR A 29 -2.02 0.86 -6.43
N VAL A 30 -1.33 0.16 -5.54
CA VAL A 30 -1.77 -1.12 -4.95
C VAL A 30 -2.40 -0.94 -3.58
N ALA A 31 -2.02 0.11 -2.85
CA ALA A 31 -2.61 0.42 -1.56
C ALA A 31 -2.62 1.93 -1.29
N ARG A 32 -3.41 2.33 -0.29
CA ARG A 32 -3.41 3.68 0.24
C ARG A 32 -3.60 3.66 1.75
N LEU A 33 -2.93 4.58 2.44
CA LEU A 33 -3.25 4.98 3.80
C LEU A 33 -4.04 6.30 3.73
N THR A 34 -5.04 6.46 4.59
CA THR A 34 -5.88 7.66 4.67
C THR A 34 -5.84 8.18 6.09
N GLU A 35 -5.43 9.43 6.27
CA GLU A 35 -5.55 10.09 7.58
C GLU A 35 -7.03 10.39 7.86
N VAL A 36 -7.54 9.83 8.95
CA VAL A 36 -8.94 9.98 9.40
C VAL A 36 -9.05 10.78 10.70
N GLY A 37 -7.93 11.06 11.35
CA GLY A 37 -7.79 11.88 12.54
C GLY A 37 -6.33 12.22 12.75
N ARG A 38 -6.01 13.09 13.72
CA ARG A 38 -4.63 13.52 13.96
C ARG A 38 -3.73 12.31 14.28
N ASN A 39 -2.85 11.96 13.34
CA ASN A 39 -1.99 10.78 13.44
C ASN A 39 -2.76 9.45 13.56
N ILE A 40 -3.95 9.36 12.95
CA ILE A 40 -4.77 8.15 12.89
C ILE A 40 -5.04 7.85 11.43
N TYR A 41 -4.61 6.67 10.99
CA TYR A 41 -4.66 6.22 9.60
C TYR A 41 -5.47 4.94 9.47
N THR A 42 -6.22 4.84 8.38
CA THR A 42 -6.82 3.60 7.90
C THR A 42 -6.17 3.22 6.58
N SER A 43 -6.21 1.93 6.23
CA SER A 43 -5.63 1.45 4.97
C SER A 43 -6.65 0.73 4.10
N ALA A 44 -6.43 0.80 2.79
CA ALA A 44 -7.18 0.06 1.80
C ALA A 44 -6.24 -0.43 0.70
N PHE A 45 -6.53 -1.60 0.14
CA PHE A 45 -5.81 -2.15 -1.01
C PHE A 45 -6.68 -2.10 -2.27
N ARG A 46 -6.04 -2.07 -3.42
CA ARG A 46 -6.71 -2.14 -4.72
C ARG A 46 -6.67 -3.59 -5.17
N SER A 47 -7.82 -4.25 -5.22
CA SER A 47 -7.88 -5.63 -5.70
C SER A 47 -7.66 -5.71 -7.21
N HIS A 48 -7.47 -6.93 -7.72
CA HIS A 48 -7.25 -7.20 -9.15
C HIS A 48 -8.39 -6.71 -10.06
N THR A 49 -9.59 -6.49 -9.51
CA THR A 49 -10.75 -5.92 -10.23
C THR A 49 -10.74 -4.39 -10.26
N GLY A 50 -9.73 -3.76 -9.64
CA GLY A 50 -9.61 -2.31 -9.51
C GLY A 50 -10.42 -1.70 -8.37
N ARG A 51 -11.17 -2.51 -7.61
CA ARG A 51 -11.96 -2.07 -6.45
C ARG A 51 -11.05 -1.80 -5.26
N TRP A 52 -11.38 -0.77 -4.49
CA TRP A 52 -10.75 -0.51 -3.19
C TRP A 52 -11.42 -1.33 -2.10
N GLU A 53 -10.63 -2.07 -1.35
CA GLU A 53 -11.07 -2.92 -0.26
C GLU A 53 -10.36 -2.50 1.04
N PRO A 54 -11.10 -2.31 2.14
CA PRO A 54 -10.52 -1.89 3.40
C PRO A 54 -9.65 -3.00 3.99
N LEU A 55 -8.50 -2.63 4.53
CA LEU A 55 -7.71 -3.53 5.36
C LEU A 55 -8.17 -3.41 6.82
N PRO A 56 -8.11 -4.50 7.60
CA PRO A 56 -8.44 -4.44 9.01
C PRO A 56 -7.45 -3.54 9.75
N GLY A 57 -7.94 -2.79 10.73
CA GLY A 57 -7.09 -2.01 11.63
C GLY A 57 -7.08 -0.51 11.33
N THR A 58 -6.73 0.24 12.36
CA THR A 58 -6.58 1.69 12.36
C THR A 58 -5.53 2.00 13.40
N GLY A 59 -4.58 2.86 13.09
CA GLY A 59 -3.47 3.14 13.99
C GLY A 59 -2.70 4.37 13.56
N ASN A 60 -1.56 4.60 14.20
CA ASN A 60 -0.63 5.61 13.73
C ASN A 60 0.01 5.19 12.39
N LEU A 61 0.79 6.09 11.79
CA LEU A 61 1.39 5.84 10.49
C LEU A 61 2.27 4.57 10.48
N ALA A 62 3.07 4.34 11.52
CA ALA A 62 3.96 3.18 11.60
C ALA A 62 3.15 1.87 11.70
N GLU A 63 2.19 1.81 12.63
CA GLU A 63 1.31 0.65 12.82
C GLU A 63 0.55 0.29 11.54
N THR A 64 0.01 1.31 10.86
CA THR A 64 -0.74 1.11 9.61
C THR A 64 0.18 0.69 8.47
N THR A 65 1.42 1.18 8.45
CA THR A 65 2.44 0.77 7.45
C THR A 65 2.84 -0.68 7.65
N ASP A 66 3.15 -1.08 8.89
CA ASP A 66 3.52 -2.47 9.22
C ASP A 66 2.39 -3.44 8.87
N LEU A 67 1.14 -3.04 9.11
CA LEU A 67 -0.03 -3.82 8.73
C LEU A 67 -0.13 -3.99 7.20
N VAL A 68 0.06 -2.91 6.45
CA VAL A 68 0.02 -2.97 4.97
C VAL A 68 1.16 -3.82 4.42
N VAL A 69 2.38 -3.67 4.93
CA VAL A 69 3.53 -4.49 4.53
C VAL A 69 3.26 -5.96 4.84
N SER A 70 2.77 -6.29 6.04
CA SER A 70 2.53 -7.68 6.43
C SER A 70 1.47 -8.36 5.57
N LEU A 71 0.39 -7.66 5.24
CA LEU A 71 -0.73 -8.21 4.46
C LEU A 71 -0.44 -8.23 2.96
N LEU A 72 0.31 -7.27 2.45
CA LEU A 72 0.61 -7.17 1.03
C LEU A 72 1.91 -7.86 0.64
N ALA A 73 2.85 -8.11 1.56
CA ALA A 73 4.13 -8.75 1.24
C ALA A 73 4.00 -9.98 0.31
N PRO A 74 3.06 -10.92 0.51
CA PRO A 74 2.87 -12.04 -0.41
C PRO A 74 2.43 -11.62 -1.83
N TYR A 75 1.70 -10.52 -1.97
CA TYR A 75 1.25 -10.00 -3.27
C TYR A 75 2.29 -9.12 -3.97
N LEU A 76 3.32 -8.69 -3.24
CA LEU A 76 4.40 -7.84 -3.75
C LEU A 76 5.60 -8.69 -4.20
N ASP A 77 5.65 -9.97 -3.87
CA ASP A 77 6.66 -10.91 -4.36
C ASP A 77 6.25 -11.44 -5.75
N PRO A 78 7.03 -11.15 -6.82
CA PRO A 78 6.71 -11.59 -8.16
C PRO A 78 6.91 -13.11 -8.40
N ASP A 79 7.45 -13.86 -7.44
CA ASP A 79 7.73 -15.30 -7.57
C ASP A 79 6.61 -16.24 -7.08
N ILE A 80 5.35 -15.78 -7.06
CA ILE A 80 4.14 -16.61 -6.85
C ILE A 80 3.35 -16.78 -8.13
#